data_AF-A0A353EPL0-F1
#
_entry.id   AF-A0A353EPL0-F1
#
_cell.length_a   1.000
_cell.length_b   1.000
_cell.length_c   1.000
_cell.angle_alpha   90.00
_cell.angle_beta   90.00
_cell.angle_gamma   90.00
#
_symmetry.space_group_name_H-M   'P 1'
#
loop_
_entity.id
_entity.type
_entity.pdbx_description
1 polymer ?
#
loop_
_entity_poly.entity_id
_entity_poly.type
_entity_poly.pdbx_seq_one_letter_code
_entity_poly.pdbx_strand_id
1 'polypeptide(L)'
;MTKRAIKLCKEDACKNEQTTMGYCRLHYLKNCRKIREKQKKKAAQSLNKYIDFIMKKHPDNYVETIKHDLRHAGRFQQRAEEYFSDDGFNDVMGEVDMGQEVERIVGNLKVDETV
;
A
#
# COMPACT_ATOMS: atom_id res chain seq x y z
N MET A 1 -6.09 -21.95 25.95
CA MET A 1 -6.89 -20.87 25.33
C MET A 1 -5.98 -19.67 25.08
N THR A 2 -5.65 -19.39 23.83
CA THR A 2 -4.77 -18.26 23.44
C THR A 2 -5.53 -16.95 23.58
N LYS A 3 -5.09 -16.05 24.46
CA LYS A 3 -5.64 -14.68 24.58
C LYS A 3 -5.40 -13.95 23.26
N ARG A 4 -6.46 -13.64 22.51
CA ARG A 4 -6.37 -12.72 21.36
C ARG A 4 -6.17 -11.30 21.89
N ALA A 5 -5.05 -10.67 21.53
CA ALA A 5 -4.82 -9.26 21.80
C ALA A 5 -5.60 -8.43 20.77
N ILE A 6 -6.69 -7.81 21.21
CA ILE A 6 -7.47 -6.87 20.38
C ILE A 6 -6.63 -5.60 20.20
N LYS A 7 -6.33 -5.26 18.95
CA LYS A 7 -5.64 -4.02 18.62
C LYS A 7 -6.69 -2.91 18.42
N LEU A 8 -6.46 -1.74 19.02
CA LEU A 8 -7.39 -0.62 18.97
C LEU A 8 -7.08 0.32 17.80
N CYS A 9 -8.09 1.07 17.36
CA CYS A 9 -7.95 2.11 16.33
C CYS A 9 -6.89 3.16 16.71
N LYS A 10 -6.07 3.57 15.75
CA LYS A 10 -5.03 4.60 15.89
C LYS A 10 -5.54 6.05 16.00
N GLU A 11 -6.85 6.28 15.87
CA GLU A 11 -7.41 7.64 15.97
C GLU A 11 -7.57 7.98 17.45
N ASP A 12 -7.19 9.20 17.84
CA ASP A 12 -7.27 9.66 19.22
C ASP A 12 -8.70 9.48 19.79
N ALA A 13 -8.76 8.99 21.02
CA ALA A 13 -9.99 8.68 21.75
C ALA A 13 -10.90 7.60 21.13
N CYS A 14 -10.46 6.87 20.08
CA CYS A 14 -11.24 5.77 19.53
C CYS A 14 -10.90 4.43 20.23
N LYS A 15 -11.92 3.80 20.84
CA LYS A 15 -11.79 2.48 21.50
C LYS A 15 -12.28 1.30 20.64
N ASN A 16 -12.62 1.56 19.38
CA ASN A 16 -13.07 0.50 18.47
C ASN A 16 -11.90 -0.40 18.07
N GLU A 17 -12.20 -1.67 17.81
CA GLU A 17 -11.25 -2.61 17.25
C GLU A 17 -10.76 -2.12 15.88
N GLN A 18 -9.45 -2.20 15.66
CA GLN A 18 -8.87 -1.89 14.36
C GLN A 18 -9.27 -3.00 13.36
N THR A 19 -9.63 -2.60 12.14
CA THR A 19 -9.94 -3.54 11.07
C THR A 19 -8.90 -3.46 9.95
N THR A 20 -8.62 -2.23 9.48
CA THR A 20 -7.82 -2.02 8.26
C THR A 20 -6.78 -0.94 8.51
N MET A 21 -5.52 -1.21 8.18
CA MET A 21 -4.40 -0.25 8.27
C MET A 21 -4.22 0.42 9.65
N GLY A 22 -4.69 -0.24 10.71
CA GLY A 22 -4.65 0.27 12.08
C GLY A 22 -5.79 1.22 12.45
N TYR A 23 -6.82 1.35 11.62
CA TYR A 23 -8.03 2.11 11.92
C TYR A 23 -9.24 1.19 12.02
N CYS A 24 -10.28 1.59 12.77
CA CYS A 24 -11.60 1.00 12.66
C CYS A 24 -12.23 1.38 11.30
N ARG A 25 -13.30 0.68 10.88
CA ARG A 25 -13.95 0.90 9.58
C ARG A 25 -14.26 2.37 9.28
N LEU A 26 -14.88 3.06 10.25
CA LEU A 26 -15.23 4.48 10.13
C LEU A 26 -14.00 5.37 9.93
N HIS A 27 -12.99 5.21 10.78
CA HIS A 27 -11.79 6.06 10.73
C HIS A 27 -10.87 5.71 9.56
N TYR A 28 -10.93 4.48 9.04
CA TYR A 28 -10.30 4.14 7.77
C TYR A 28 -10.93 4.95 6.64
N LEU A 29 -12.27 4.96 6.52
CA LEU A 29 -12.98 5.73 5.49
C LEU A 29 -12.72 7.24 5.64
N LYS A 30 -12.75 7.78 6.86
CA LYS A 30 -12.42 9.20 7.13
C LYS A 30 -10.99 9.57 6.71
N ASN A 31 -10.02 8.69 7.00
CA ASN A 31 -8.61 8.95 6.74
C ASN A 31 -8.11 8.43 5.38
N CYS A 32 -8.96 7.78 4.58
CA CYS A 32 -8.55 7.06 3.38
C CYS A 32 -7.79 7.94 2.37
N ARG A 33 -8.24 9.19 2.19
CA ARG A 33 -7.56 10.16 1.31
C ARG A 33 -6.14 10.47 1.79
N LYS A 34 -5.95 10.66 3.10
CA LYS A 34 -4.63 10.91 3.71
C LYS A 34 -3.74 9.68 3.65
N ILE A 35 -4.31 8.48 3.86
CA ILE A 35 -3.60 7.20 3.76
C ILE A 35 -3.07 7.03 2.33
N ARG A 36 -3.90 7.25 1.31
CA ARG A 36 -3.49 7.22 -0.11
C ARG A 36 -2.40 8.22 -0.42
N GLU A 37 -2.51 9.45 0.06
CA GLU A 37 -1.50 10.47 -0.21
C GLU A 37 -0.14 10.07 0.37
N LYS A 38 -0.12 9.50 1.58
CA LYS A 38 1.09 8.94 2.20
C LYS A 38 1.64 7.76 1.41
N GLN A 39 0.79 6.83 0.97
CA GLN A 39 1.20 5.70 0.13
C GLN A 39 1.80 6.16 -1.20
N LYS A 40 1.16 7.10 -1.91
CA LYS A 40 1.68 7.67 -3.16
C LYS A 40 3.04 8.34 -2.96
N LYS A 41 3.20 9.13 -1.87
CA LYS A 41 4.49 9.75 -1.53
C LYS A 41 5.56 8.70 -1.26
N LYS A 42 5.22 7.65 -0.49
CA LYS A 42 6.14 6.54 -0.19
C LYS A 42 6.52 5.79 -1.48
N ALA A 43 5.56 5.50 -2.36
CA ALA A 43 5.80 4.85 -3.64
C ALA A 43 6.72 5.68 -4.55
N ALA A 44 6.49 6.99 -4.65
CA ALA A 44 7.37 7.89 -5.41
C ALA A 44 8.80 7.93 -4.83
N GLN A 45 8.94 7.97 -3.50
CA GLN A 45 10.25 7.89 -2.85
C GLN A 45 10.94 6.55 -3.12
N SER A 46 10.20 5.45 -3.11
CA SER A 46 10.69 4.11 -3.46
C SER A 46 11.18 4.04 -4.90
N LEU A 47 10.43 4.61 -5.85
CA LEU A 47 10.84 4.68 -7.26
C LEU A 47 12.10 5.52 -7.45
N ASN A 48 12.22 6.66 -6.77
CA ASN A 48 13.44 7.47 -6.81
C ASN A 48 14.66 6.69 -6.33
N LYS A 49 14.55 5.92 -5.25
CA LYS A 49 15.64 5.05 -4.76
C LYS A 49 16.05 4.00 -5.80
N TYR A 50 15.07 3.41 -6.49
CA TYR A 50 15.35 2.47 -7.58
C TYR A 50 16.10 3.16 -8.72
N ILE A 51 15.68 4.36 -9.14
CA ILE A 51 16.36 5.13 -10.19
C ILE A 51 17.79 5.47 -9.78
N ASP A 52 18.00 6.02 -8.57
CA ASP A 52 19.32 6.36 -8.04
C ASP A 52 20.26 5.14 -8.02
N PHE A 53 19.71 3.97 -7.71
CA PHE A 53 20.45 2.73 -7.71
C PHE A 53 20.89 2.32 -9.12
N ILE A 54 19.98 2.35 -10.09
CA ILE A 54 20.31 2.03 -11.48
C ILE A 54 21.36 3.00 -12.02
N MET A 55 21.25 4.29 -11.69
CA MET A 55 22.25 5.30 -12.05
C MET A 55 23.63 4.98 -11.46
N LYS A 56 23.73 4.51 -10.22
CA LYS A 56 25.01 4.13 -9.60
C LYS A 56 25.61 2.86 -10.19
N LYS A 57 24.79 1.86 -10.51
CA LYS A 57 25.25 0.55 -11.02
C LYS A 57 25.58 0.56 -12.50
N HIS A 58 24.90 1.43 -13.26
CA HIS A 58 24.96 1.51 -14.71
C HIS A 58 25.11 2.97 -15.17
N PRO A 59 26.18 3.68 -14.77
CA PRO A 59 26.30 5.12 -15.03
C PRO A 59 26.30 5.46 -16.53
N ASP A 60 26.83 4.59 -17.37
CA ASP A 60 26.95 4.82 -18.82
C ASP A 60 25.67 4.46 -19.60
N ASN A 61 24.77 3.64 -19.03
CA ASN A 61 23.59 3.11 -19.73
C ASN A 61 22.35 2.90 -18.84
N TYR A 62 22.21 3.68 -17.77
CA TYR A 62 21.09 3.59 -16.82
C TYR A 62 19.75 3.79 -17.52
N VAL A 63 19.66 4.72 -18.49
CA VAL A 63 18.42 4.97 -19.24
C VAL A 63 17.97 3.74 -20.02
N GLU A 64 18.89 3.07 -20.72
CA GLU A 64 18.55 1.86 -21.48
C GLU A 64 18.21 0.68 -20.57
N THR A 65 18.87 0.61 -19.42
CA THR A 65 18.56 -0.38 -18.37
C THR A 65 17.16 -0.16 -17.82
N ILE A 66 16.78 1.08 -17.49
CA ILE A 66 15.43 1.42 -17.02
C ILE A 66 14.38 1.11 -18.11
N LYS A 67 14.62 1.53 -19.36
CA LYS A 67 13.71 1.21 -20.47
C LYS A 67 13.53 -0.29 -20.66
N HIS A 68 14.59 -1.07 -20.55
CA HIS A 68 14.53 -2.52 -20.63
C HIS A 68 13.72 -3.10 -19.46
N ASP A 69 13.92 -2.63 -18.24
CA ASP A 69 13.16 -3.10 -17.07
C ASP A 69 11.67 -2.75 -17.22
N LEU A 70 11.32 -1.54 -17.69
CA LEU A 70 9.93 -1.15 -17.95
C LEU A 70 9.26 -1.98 -19.06
N ARG A 71 10.01 -2.40 -20.09
CA ARG A 71 9.50 -3.28 -21.15
C ARG A 71 9.26 -4.72 -20.68
N HIS A 72 9.97 -5.14 -19.63
CA HIS A 72 9.92 -6.50 -19.11
C HIS A 72 9.50 -6.49 -17.64
N ALA A 73 8.18 -6.41 -17.39
CA ALA A 73 7.59 -6.30 -16.05
C ALA A 73 8.13 -7.35 -15.06
N GLY A 74 8.35 -8.60 -15.49
CA GLY A 74 8.93 -9.64 -14.63
C GLY A 74 10.39 -9.37 -14.20
N ARG A 75 11.19 -8.74 -15.07
CA ARG A 75 12.57 -8.34 -14.74
C ARG A 75 12.58 -7.12 -13.83
N PHE A 76 11.70 -6.16 -14.08
CA PHE A 76 11.47 -5.05 -13.17
C PHE A 76 11.11 -5.58 -11.78
N GLN A 77 10.17 -6.51 -11.69
CA GLN A 77 9.74 -7.09 -10.42
C GLN A 77 10.86 -7.85 -9.69
N GLN A 78 11.61 -8.71 -10.38
CA GLN A 78 12.75 -9.41 -9.77
C GLN A 78 13.82 -8.44 -9.23
N ARG A 79 14.16 -7.41 -10.02
CA ARG A 79 15.10 -6.36 -9.61
C ARG A 79 14.50 -5.36 -8.63
N ALA A 80 13.20 -5.30 -8.50
CA ALA A 80 12.53 -4.51 -7.50
C ALA A 80 12.59 -5.26 -6.16
N GLU A 81 12.22 -6.54 -6.13
CA GLU A 81 12.24 -7.41 -4.95
C GLU A 81 13.64 -7.56 -4.33
N GLU A 82 14.71 -7.58 -5.16
CA GLU A 82 16.08 -7.63 -4.65
C GLU A 82 16.46 -6.37 -3.82
N TYR A 83 15.78 -5.23 -4.02
CA TYR A 83 16.18 -3.94 -3.44
C TYR A 83 15.10 -3.24 -2.60
N PHE A 84 13.83 -3.56 -2.81
CA PHE A 84 12.77 -3.19 -1.90
C PHE A 84 12.75 -4.21 -0.77
N SER A 85 12.92 -3.74 0.47
CA SER A 85 12.53 -4.52 1.65
C SER A 85 11.08 -5.01 1.47
N ASP A 86 10.72 -6.21 1.94
CA ASP A 86 9.37 -6.80 1.79
C ASP A 86 8.20 -5.81 1.97
N ASP A 87 8.36 -4.84 2.90
CA ASP A 87 7.37 -3.81 3.22
C ASP A 87 7.25 -2.65 2.21
N GLY A 88 8.19 -2.51 1.28
CA GLY A 88 8.28 -1.42 0.32
C GLY A 88 7.72 -1.76 -1.05
N PHE A 89 7.87 -3.02 -1.48
CA PHE A 89 7.44 -3.46 -2.80
C PHE A 89 5.91 -3.57 -2.90
N ASN A 90 5.27 -4.15 -1.88
CA ASN A 90 3.83 -4.34 -1.83
C ASN A 90 3.07 -3.00 -1.78
N ASP A 91 3.68 -1.95 -1.22
CA ASP A 91 3.14 -0.58 -1.21
C ASP A 91 3.26 0.16 -2.56
N VAL A 92 4.15 -0.29 -3.45
CA VAL A 92 4.41 0.31 -4.78
C VAL A 92 3.55 -0.33 -5.87
N MET A 93 3.43 -1.67 -5.85
CA MET A 93 2.69 -2.44 -6.86
C MET A 93 1.27 -2.83 -6.42
N GLY A 94 0.91 -2.58 -5.16
CA GLY A 94 -0.45 -2.77 -4.67
C GLY A 94 -1.40 -1.73 -5.27
N GLU A 95 -2.18 -2.11 -6.28
CA GLU A 95 -3.38 -1.36 -6.66
C GLU A 95 -4.35 -1.36 -5.48
N VAL A 96 -4.42 -0.25 -4.75
CA VAL A 96 -5.56 0.02 -3.85
C VAL A 96 -6.68 0.63 -4.69
N ASP A 97 -7.37 -0.23 -5.43
CA ASP A 97 -8.67 0.11 -6.01
C ASP A 97 -9.72 0.21 -4.89
N MET A 98 -9.98 1.45 -4.45
CA MET A 98 -11.02 1.72 -3.45
C MET A 98 -12.42 1.55 -4.00
N GLY A 99 -12.64 1.47 -5.32
CA GLY A 99 -13.96 1.15 -5.85
C GLY A 99 -14.39 -0.21 -5.29
N GLN A 100 -13.52 -1.21 -5.50
CA GLN A 100 -13.73 -2.55 -4.96
C GLN A 100 -13.65 -2.63 -3.43
N GLU A 101 -12.72 -1.92 -2.77
CA GLU A 101 -12.61 -2.01 -1.31
C GLU A 101 -13.80 -1.33 -0.59
N VAL A 102 -14.26 -0.17 -1.07
CA VAL A 102 -15.45 0.51 -0.53
C VAL A 102 -16.70 -0.28 -0.85
N GLU A 103 -16.86 -0.84 -2.06
CA GLU A 103 -17.97 -1.74 -2.39
C GLU A 103 -18.01 -2.97 -1.49
N ARG A 104 -16.85 -3.58 -1.20
CA ARG A 104 -16.77 -4.70 -0.24
C ARG A 104 -17.16 -4.27 1.17
N ILE A 105 -16.76 -3.08 1.62
CA ILE A 105 -17.12 -2.57 2.95
C ILE A 105 -18.63 -2.28 3.01
N VAL A 106 -19.19 -1.64 1.98
CA VAL A 106 -20.62 -1.33 1.87
C VAL A 106 -21.46 -2.59 1.74
N GLY A 107 -21.05 -3.57 0.94
CA GLY A 107 -21.74 -4.86 0.80
C GLY A 107 -21.74 -5.71 2.07
N ASN A 108 -20.85 -5.42 3.02
CA ASN A 108 -20.81 -6.05 4.34
C ASN A 108 -21.52 -5.25 5.44
N LEU A 109 -22.15 -4.11 5.13
CA LEU A 109 -23.15 -3.51 6.02
C LEU A 109 -24.43 -4.35 5.89
N LYS A 110 -24.74 -5.13 6.93
CA LYS A 110 -26.11 -5.63 7.12
C LYS A 110 -26.98 -4.40 7.39
N VAL A 111 -27.80 -4.02 6.42
CA VAL A 111 -28.92 -3.11 6.67
C VAL A 111 -29.92 -3.96 7.42
N ASP A 112 -30.16 -3.67 8.70
CA ASP A 112 -31.31 -4.25 9.37
C ASP A 112 -32.53 -3.72 8.62
N GLU A 113 -33.20 -4.60 7.87
CA GLU A 113 -34.52 -4.31 7.30
C GLU A 113 -35.45 -4.06 8.49
N THR A 114 -35.64 -2.79 8.83
CA THR A 114 -36.75 -2.38 9.69
C THR A 114 -38.03 -2.59 8.89
N VAL A 115 -38.63 -3.77 9.05
CA VAL A 115 -40.05 -4.05 8.76
C VAL A 115 -40.91 -3.36 9.80
#